data_AF-A0A9E7ERN4-F1
#
_entry.id   AF-A0A9E7ERN4-F1
#
_cell.length_a   1.000
_cell.length_b   1.000
_cell.length_c   1.000
_cell.angle_alpha   90.00
_cell.angle_beta   90.00
_cell.angle_gamma   90.00
#
_symmetry.space_group_name_H-M   'P 1'
#
loop_
_entity.id
_entity.type
_entity.pdbx_description
1 polymer ?
#
loop_
_entity_poly.entity_id
_entity_poly.type
_entity_poly.pdbx_seq_one_letter_code
_entity_poly.pdbx_strand_id
1 'polypeptide(L)'
;MEAISVFFLRPVPSSSFPLLSPNNPQIIPKVIPRRTLILRRTVRLSLSHGITNNAPEPAPEAAPAPAPAPLFSSWTPPRPLWRGLSALILAGQVAHRALAGRIHRRNTLQQLERVGPRSIGVCLLTAAFVGMAFTIQFVREFTRLGLHRSVGGVLALALSRELSPVVTSVVTAGRVGSAFAAELGTMQVSEQTDTLRVLGAHPVDYLVTPRVIACCLALPVLTLLCFSVGLASSAFLADAVFGVSINIILESARRALRPWDIISAMIKSQVFGAIIAIISCAWGVTTHGGAKGVGESTTSAVVISLVGIFIADFALSYCFFQGAATVSATSMWKAFFPKADIIHPSPSFTKWVVTDDDKHGNSKPEIP
;
A
#
# COMPACT_ATOMS: atom_id res chain seq x y z
N MET A 1 7.43 -17.35 21.83
CA MET A 1 6.96 -16.31 20.89
C MET A 1 8.01 -15.99 19.81
N GLU A 2 8.81 -16.98 19.37
CA GLU A 2 9.83 -16.81 18.30
C GLU A 2 9.67 -17.78 17.11
N ALA A 3 8.64 -18.63 17.10
CA ALA A 3 8.50 -19.69 16.09
C ALA A 3 7.87 -19.23 14.74
N ILE A 4 7.38 -17.98 14.64
CA ILE A 4 6.67 -17.49 13.45
C ILE A 4 7.60 -16.74 12.46
N SER A 5 8.78 -16.30 12.91
CA SER A 5 9.71 -15.54 12.05
C SER A 5 10.63 -16.42 11.19
N VAL A 6 10.73 -17.72 11.46
CA VAL A 6 11.71 -18.61 10.79
C VAL A 6 11.14 -19.29 9.53
N PHE A 7 9.82 -19.33 9.36
CA PHE A 7 9.19 -20.05 8.24
C PHE A 7 9.20 -19.27 6.90
N PHE A 8 9.54 -17.97 6.90
CA PHE A 8 9.52 -17.12 5.69
C PHE A 8 10.90 -16.87 5.04
N LEU A 9 11.98 -17.42 5.57
CA LEU A 9 13.36 -17.17 5.11
C LEU A 9 14.09 -18.46 4.70
N ARG A 10 13.51 -19.24 3.78
CA ARG A 10 14.30 -20.25 3.04
C ARG A 10 14.49 -19.82 1.59
N PRO A 11 15.74 -19.55 1.14
CA PRO A 11 16.01 -19.31 -0.26
C PRO A 11 15.78 -20.60 -1.05
N VAL A 12 15.11 -20.48 -2.21
CA VAL A 12 14.91 -21.57 -3.18
C VAL A 12 16.28 -21.97 -3.75
N PRO A 13 16.63 -23.27 -3.80
CA PRO A 13 17.91 -23.73 -4.32
C PRO A 13 18.02 -23.49 -5.84
N SER A 14 19.16 -22.95 -6.25
CA SER A 14 19.56 -22.71 -7.62
C SER A 14 19.98 -24.01 -8.31
N SER A 15 19.02 -24.82 -8.75
CA SER A 15 19.32 -25.96 -9.62
C SER A 15 18.12 -26.32 -10.48
N SER A 16 17.93 -25.59 -11.59
CA SER A 16 17.19 -26.02 -12.80
C SER A 16 17.43 -25.02 -13.93
N PHE A 17 18.60 -25.11 -14.56
CA PHE A 17 18.85 -24.54 -15.90
C PHE A 17 18.29 -25.50 -16.95
N PRO A 18 17.58 -25.03 -17.98
CA PRO A 18 17.56 -25.69 -19.28
C PRO A 18 18.71 -25.13 -20.14
N LEU A 19 19.63 -26.02 -20.52
CA LEU A 19 20.63 -25.84 -21.56
C LEU A 19 19.97 -25.44 -22.88
N LEU A 20 20.42 -24.35 -23.51
CA LEU A 20 20.16 -24.08 -24.92
C LEU A 20 21.49 -24.03 -25.69
N SER A 21 21.55 -24.90 -26.70
CA SER A 21 22.57 -25.26 -27.68
C SER A 21 23.61 -24.19 -28.10
N PRO A 22 24.91 -24.59 -28.30
CA PRO A 22 25.96 -23.71 -28.78
C PRO A 22 26.02 -23.70 -30.32
N ASN A 23 25.22 -22.88 -31.00
CA ASN A 23 25.49 -22.57 -32.41
C ASN A 23 24.85 -21.27 -32.95
N ASN A 24 25.12 -20.13 -32.31
CA ASN A 24 24.87 -18.84 -32.94
C ASN A 24 25.92 -17.79 -32.51
N PRO A 25 26.81 -17.32 -33.40
CA PRO A 25 27.85 -16.36 -33.07
C PRO A 25 27.39 -14.93 -33.36
N GLN A 26 26.65 -14.30 -32.44
CA GLN A 26 26.53 -12.84 -32.40
C GLN A 26 26.29 -12.36 -30.96
N ILE A 27 26.89 -11.23 -30.63
CA ILE A 27 26.80 -10.43 -29.38
C ILE A 27 27.85 -10.75 -28.31
N ILE A 28 29.07 -10.21 -28.53
CA ILE A 28 30.12 -10.04 -27.51
C ILE A 28 29.94 -8.64 -26.86
N PRO A 29 29.82 -8.50 -25.53
CA PRO A 29 29.98 -7.18 -24.90
C PRO A 29 31.47 -6.79 -24.88
N LYS A 30 31.77 -5.64 -25.47
CA LYS A 30 33.13 -5.09 -25.64
C LYS A 30 33.71 -4.64 -24.29
N VAL A 31 34.50 -5.50 -23.64
CA VAL A 31 35.31 -5.13 -22.46
C VAL A 31 36.44 -4.22 -22.94
N ILE A 32 36.43 -2.94 -22.54
CA ILE A 32 37.51 -1.99 -22.84
C ILE A 32 38.73 -2.32 -21.96
N PRO A 33 39.91 -2.63 -22.52
CA PRO A 33 41.07 -2.99 -21.74
C PRO A 33 41.71 -1.75 -21.07
N ARG A 34 42.02 -1.86 -19.76
CA ARG A 34 42.66 -0.82 -18.91
C ARG A 34 43.97 -0.23 -19.45
N ARG A 35 44.64 -0.87 -20.42
CA ARG A 35 45.91 -0.40 -20.99
C ARG A 35 45.77 0.85 -21.88
N THR A 36 44.62 1.04 -22.53
CA THR A 36 44.42 2.18 -23.45
C THR A 36 44.22 3.51 -22.71
N LEU A 37 43.81 3.46 -21.44
CA LEU A 37 43.56 4.65 -20.63
C LEU A 37 44.87 5.29 -20.12
N ILE A 38 45.89 4.47 -19.86
CA ILE A 38 47.21 4.93 -19.38
C ILE A 38 47.97 5.61 -20.53
N LEU A 39 47.92 5.05 -21.74
CA LEU A 39 48.64 5.60 -22.90
C LEU A 39 48.14 7.00 -23.29
N ARG A 40 46.83 7.26 -23.20
CA ARG A 40 46.27 8.60 -23.44
C ARG A 40 46.73 9.65 -22.42
N ARG A 41 47.05 9.24 -21.19
CA ARG A 41 47.52 10.15 -20.14
C ARG A 41 49.00 10.50 -20.35
N THR A 42 49.81 9.54 -20.77
CA THR A 42 51.25 9.74 -21.03
C THR A 42 51.49 10.56 -22.30
N VAL A 43 50.74 10.32 -23.39
CA VAL A 43 50.86 11.11 -24.63
C VAL A 43 50.47 12.58 -24.43
N ARG A 44 49.46 12.84 -23.58
CA ARG A 44 49.04 14.22 -23.26
C ARG A 44 50.07 14.97 -22.41
N LEU A 45 50.83 14.27 -21.56
CA LEU A 45 51.90 14.88 -20.75
C LEU A 45 53.16 15.18 -21.57
N SER A 46 53.49 14.34 -22.55
CA SER A 46 54.69 14.52 -23.38
C SER A 46 54.54 15.66 -24.42
N LEU A 47 53.32 16.01 -24.82
CA LEU A 47 53.05 17.11 -25.75
C LEU A 47 53.08 18.51 -25.07
N SER A 48 53.16 18.57 -23.75
CA SER A 48 53.19 19.84 -23.00
C SER A 48 54.60 20.41 -22.80
N HIS A 49 55.67 19.66 -23.13
CA HIS A 49 57.06 20.06 -22.85
C HIS A 49 57.82 20.63 -24.06
N GLY A 50 57.13 21.04 -25.12
CA GLY A 50 57.77 21.35 -26.39
C GLY A 50 57.23 22.56 -27.16
N ILE A 51 56.84 23.66 -26.50
CA ILE A 51 56.72 24.98 -27.15
C ILE A 51 57.03 26.08 -26.11
N THR A 52 58.24 26.64 -26.15
CA THR A 52 58.58 27.90 -25.47
C THR A 52 58.23 29.06 -26.41
N ASN A 53 57.04 29.63 -26.28
CA ASN A 53 56.71 30.91 -26.91
C ASN A 53 56.81 32.03 -25.87
N ASN A 54 57.83 32.88 -26.03
CA ASN A 54 57.97 34.17 -25.35
C ASN A 54 56.89 35.15 -25.84
N ALA A 55 55.73 35.16 -25.20
CA ALA A 55 54.74 36.24 -25.33
C ALA A 55 54.45 36.80 -23.91
N PRO A 56 54.29 38.13 -23.74
CA PRO A 56 53.95 38.70 -22.44
C PRO A 56 52.61 38.14 -21.96
N GLU A 57 52.61 37.63 -20.74
CA GLU A 57 51.47 37.01 -20.08
C GLU A 57 50.31 38.03 -19.96
N PRO A 58 49.12 37.80 -20.55
CA PRO A 58 47.98 38.66 -20.28
C PRO A 58 47.58 38.47 -18.81
N ALA A 59 47.34 39.58 -18.11
CA ALA A 59 46.95 39.59 -16.70
C ALA A 59 45.78 38.61 -16.43
N PRO A 60 45.76 37.93 -15.28
CA PRO A 60 44.73 36.92 -14.98
C PRO A 60 43.34 37.57 -15.01
N GLU A 61 42.60 37.30 -16.08
CA GLU A 61 41.19 37.65 -16.17
C GLU A 61 40.45 36.86 -15.10
N ALA A 62 39.89 37.58 -14.14
CA ALA A 62 39.18 37.00 -13.00
C ALA A 62 38.10 36.05 -13.51
N ALA A 63 38.15 34.79 -13.07
CA ALA A 63 37.15 33.79 -13.39
C ALA A 63 35.73 34.37 -13.13
N PRO A 64 34.80 34.29 -14.09
CA PRO A 64 33.44 34.75 -13.86
C PRO A 64 32.87 34.01 -12.64
N ALA A 65 32.35 34.78 -11.69
CA ALA A 65 31.80 34.27 -10.44
C ALA A 65 30.84 33.10 -10.73
N PRO A 66 30.87 32.01 -9.93
CA PRO A 66 29.93 30.92 -10.09
C PRO A 66 28.51 31.48 -9.99
N ALA A 67 27.70 31.25 -11.03
CA ALA A 67 26.30 31.65 -11.04
C ALA A 67 25.63 31.14 -9.75
N PRO A 68 24.83 31.97 -9.05
CA PRO A 68 24.20 31.54 -7.81
C PRO A 68 23.34 30.32 -8.10
N ALA A 69 23.63 29.22 -7.40
CA ALA A 69 22.84 28.00 -7.50
C ALA A 69 21.36 28.36 -7.25
N PRO A 70 20.42 27.89 -8.10
CA PRO A 70 19.01 28.20 -7.90
C PRO A 70 18.60 27.74 -6.50
N LEU A 71 18.02 28.66 -5.73
CA LEU A 71 17.66 28.55 -4.30
C LEU A 71 16.77 27.34 -3.93
N PHE A 72 16.34 26.55 -4.92
CA PHE A 72 15.45 25.40 -4.77
C PHE A 72 16.02 24.08 -5.33
N SER A 73 17.30 23.98 -5.67
CA SER A 73 17.91 22.75 -6.23
C SER A 73 18.10 21.59 -5.24
N SER A 74 18.11 21.85 -3.93
CA SER A 74 18.35 20.84 -2.89
C SER A 74 17.06 20.22 -2.34
N TRP A 75 15.90 20.72 -2.75
CA TRP A 75 14.62 20.24 -2.25
C TRP A 75 14.15 19.02 -3.04
N THR A 76 14.72 17.86 -2.73
CA THR A 76 14.09 16.57 -3.09
C THR A 76 13.01 16.28 -2.05
N PRO A 77 11.72 16.17 -2.43
CA PRO A 77 10.68 15.78 -1.47
C PRO A 77 11.05 14.41 -0.88
N PRO A 78 10.73 14.16 0.40
CA PRO A 78 11.02 12.87 1.01
C PRO A 78 10.42 11.76 0.16
N ARG A 79 11.28 10.81 -0.27
CA ARG A 79 10.94 9.67 -1.13
C ARG A 79 9.59 8.97 -0.80
N PRO A 80 9.18 8.79 0.48
CA PRO A 80 7.86 8.22 0.79
C PRO A 80 6.67 9.12 0.40
N LEU A 81 6.80 10.44 0.49
CA LEU A 81 5.74 11.40 0.14
C LEU A 81 5.49 11.43 -1.37
N TRP A 82 6.55 11.37 -2.17
CA TRP A 82 6.43 11.28 -3.63
C TRP A 82 5.79 9.95 -4.07
N ARG A 83 6.17 8.84 -3.43
CA ARG A 83 5.57 7.52 -3.69
C ARG A 83 4.09 7.48 -3.27
N GLY A 84 3.73 8.09 -2.14
CA GLY A 84 2.33 8.25 -1.72
C GLY A 84 1.50 9.05 -2.71
N LEU A 85 2.03 10.17 -3.21
CA LEU A 85 1.39 10.98 -4.25
C LEU A 85 1.20 10.18 -5.55
N SER A 86 2.21 9.40 -5.95
CA SER A 86 2.13 8.54 -7.14
C SER A 86 1.05 7.47 -7.01
N ALA A 87 0.84 6.91 -5.80
CA ALA A 87 -0.22 5.95 -5.53
C ALA A 87 -1.61 6.60 -5.61
N LEU A 88 -1.77 7.84 -5.14
CA LEU A 88 -3.01 8.60 -5.29
C LEU A 88 -3.34 8.91 -6.76
N ILE A 89 -2.33 9.31 -7.55
CA ILE A 89 -2.50 9.57 -8.98
C ILE A 89 -2.85 8.26 -9.72
N LEU A 90 -2.15 7.17 -9.41
CA LEU A 90 -2.47 5.84 -9.95
C LEU A 90 -3.87 5.38 -9.55
N ALA A 91 -4.30 5.64 -8.31
CA ALA A 91 -5.66 5.35 -7.86
C ALA A 91 -6.70 6.08 -8.74
N GLY A 92 -6.50 7.39 -8.97
CA GLY A 92 -7.38 8.19 -9.82
C GLY A 92 -7.39 7.71 -11.28
N GLN A 93 -6.23 7.38 -11.84
CA GLN A 93 -6.10 6.84 -13.20
C GLN A 93 -6.78 5.48 -13.33
N VAL A 94 -6.55 4.57 -12.39
CA VAL A 94 -7.15 3.23 -12.40
C VAL A 94 -8.66 3.32 -12.20
N ALA A 95 -9.16 4.18 -11.31
CA ALA A 95 -10.59 4.39 -11.12
C ALA A 95 -11.23 4.90 -12.42
N HIS A 96 -10.68 5.96 -13.02
CA HIS A 96 -11.19 6.51 -14.28
C HIS A 96 -11.16 5.48 -15.41
N ARG A 97 -10.10 4.67 -15.51
CA ARG A 97 -9.93 3.65 -16.57
C ARG A 97 -10.79 2.41 -16.34
N ALA A 98 -10.99 2.01 -15.08
CA ALA A 98 -11.92 0.95 -14.71
C ALA A 98 -13.35 1.32 -15.09
N LEU A 99 -13.73 2.59 -14.88
CA LEU A 99 -15.02 3.13 -15.35
C LEU A 99 -15.08 3.27 -16.88
N ALA A 100 -13.96 3.59 -17.56
CA ALA A 100 -13.91 3.74 -19.02
C ALA A 100 -13.96 2.40 -19.82
N GLY A 101 -14.01 1.25 -19.15
CA GLY A 101 -14.40 -0.04 -19.77
C GLY A 101 -13.39 -0.71 -20.70
N ARG A 102 -12.18 -0.17 -20.92
CA ARG A 102 -11.12 -0.82 -21.73
C ARG A 102 -10.37 -1.89 -20.93
N ILE A 103 -11.06 -2.98 -20.59
CA ILE A 103 -10.54 -4.05 -19.71
C ILE A 103 -10.07 -5.25 -20.53
N HIS A 104 -8.81 -5.64 -20.36
CA HIS A 104 -8.26 -6.90 -20.88
C HIS A 104 -8.77 -8.09 -20.07
N ARG A 105 -9.98 -8.58 -20.39
CA ARG A 105 -10.68 -9.63 -19.63
C ARG A 105 -9.83 -10.89 -19.36
N ARG A 106 -9.02 -11.32 -20.33
CA ARG A 106 -8.15 -12.50 -20.19
C ARG A 106 -7.08 -12.30 -19.11
N ASN A 107 -6.44 -11.14 -19.07
CA ASN A 107 -5.44 -10.82 -18.04
C ASN A 107 -6.10 -10.67 -16.67
N THR A 108 -7.27 -10.03 -16.60
CA THR A 108 -8.02 -9.91 -15.34
C THR A 108 -8.40 -11.27 -14.77
N LEU A 109 -8.87 -12.21 -15.60
CA LEU A 109 -9.20 -13.58 -15.16
C LEU A 109 -7.98 -14.33 -14.64
N GLN A 110 -6.84 -14.22 -15.33
CA GLN A 110 -5.58 -14.81 -14.85
C GLN A 110 -5.13 -14.23 -13.51
N GLN A 111 -5.29 -12.92 -13.31
CA GLN A 111 -5.00 -12.30 -12.02
C GLN A 111 -6.01 -12.73 -10.95
N LEU A 112 -7.30 -12.85 -11.30
CA LEU A 112 -8.34 -13.29 -10.37
C LEU A 112 -8.07 -14.71 -9.83
N GLU A 113 -7.63 -15.63 -10.68
CA GLU A 113 -7.21 -16.98 -10.29
C GLU A 113 -6.02 -16.97 -9.31
N ARG A 114 -5.09 -16.03 -9.50
CA ARG A 114 -3.94 -15.86 -8.61
C ARG A 114 -4.31 -15.26 -7.26
N VAL A 115 -5.21 -14.28 -7.24
CA VAL A 115 -5.60 -13.60 -6.00
C VAL A 115 -6.55 -14.47 -5.18
N GLY A 116 -7.60 -14.99 -5.81
CA GLY A 116 -8.68 -15.70 -5.12
C GLY A 116 -8.28 -17.12 -4.71
N PRO A 117 -8.42 -18.12 -5.60
CA PRO A 117 -8.22 -19.55 -5.30
C PRO A 117 -6.93 -19.86 -4.54
N ARG A 118 -5.82 -19.26 -4.94
CA ARG A 118 -4.51 -19.52 -4.32
C ARG A 118 -4.40 -18.98 -2.89
N SER A 119 -5.18 -17.97 -2.52
CA SER A 119 -5.14 -17.36 -1.18
C SER A 119 -6.19 -17.93 -0.21
N ILE A 120 -7.18 -18.68 -0.71
CA ILE A 120 -8.27 -19.26 0.10
C ILE A 120 -7.73 -20.05 1.29
N GLY A 121 -6.81 -20.99 1.07
CA GLY A 121 -6.34 -21.87 2.14
C GLY A 121 -5.70 -21.13 3.32
N VAL A 122 -4.86 -20.12 3.04
CA VAL A 122 -4.22 -19.32 4.10
C VAL A 122 -5.26 -18.45 4.81
N CYS A 123 -6.17 -17.83 4.06
CA CYS A 123 -7.19 -16.94 4.64
C CYS A 123 -8.16 -17.70 5.55
N LEU A 124 -8.66 -18.86 5.12
CA LEU A 124 -9.57 -19.70 5.91
C LEU A 124 -8.91 -20.22 7.18
N LEU A 125 -7.66 -20.67 7.09
CA LEU A 125 -6.90 -21.14 8.25
C LEU A 125 -6.73 -20.03 9.29
N THR A 126 -6.30 -18.83 8.84
CA THR A 126 -6.16 -17.69 9.74
C THR A 126 -7.49 -17.27 10.34
N ALA A 127 -8.57 -17.19 9.54
CA ALA A 127 -9.90 -16.83 10.04
C ALA A 127 -10.43 -17.83 11.07
N ALA A 128 -10.19 -19.13 10.87
CA ALA A 128 -10.58 -20.16 11.82
C ALA A 128 -9.92 -19.96 13.20
N PHE A 129 -8.60 -19.73 13.23
CA PHE A 129 -7.86 -19.48 14.47
C PHE A 129 -8.23 -18.15 15.13
N VAL A 130 -8.45 -17.09 14.34
CA VAL A 130 -8.90 -15.81 14.87
C VAL A 130 -10.28 -15.97 15.54
N GLY A 131 -11.23 -16.64 14.89
CA GLY A 131 -12.55 -16.92 15.48
C GLY A 131 -12.46 -17.70 16.79
N MET A 132 -11.64 -18.75 16.81
CA MET A 132 -11.37 -19.54 18.03
C MET A 132 -10.77 -18.69 19.17
N ALA A 133 -9.76 -17.86 18.86
CA ALA A 133 -9.12 -16.99 19.85
C ALA A 133 -10.08 -15.94 20.42
N PHE A 134 -10.96 -15.38 19.60
CA PHE A 134 -11.99 -14.45 20.05
C PHE A 134 -13.08 -15.13 20.87
N THR A 135 -13.48 -16.35 20.52
CA THR A 135 -14.46 -17.13 21.27
C THR A 135 -14.01 -17.33 22.72
N ILE A 136 -12.73 -17.67 22.94
CA ILE A 136 -12.18 -17.85 24.30
C ILE A 136 -12.33 -16.57 25.13
N GLN A 137 -12.08 -15.40 24.53
CA GLN A 137 -12.17 -14.12 25.21
C GLN A 137 -13.63 -13.74 25.52
N PHE A 138 -14.50 -13.81 24.51
CA PHE A 138 -15.91 -13.43 24.64
C PHE A 138 -16.70 -14.38 25.55
N VAL A 139 -16.55 -15.70 25.40
CA VAL A 139 -17.29 -16.66 26.23
C VAL A 139 -16.92 -16.50 27.70
N ARG A 140 -15.63 -16.33 28.02
CA ARG A 140 -15.17 -16.13 29.40
C ARG A 140 -15.77 -14.89 30.03
N GLU A 141 -15.75 -13.77 29.33
CA GLU A 141 -16.23 -12.51 29.88
C GLU A 141 -17.75 -12.48 30.04
N PHE A 142 -18.48 -13.01 29.07
CA PHE A 142 -19.94 -13.05 29.13
C PHE A 142 -20.47 -14.09 30.13
N THR A 143 -19.72 -15.18 30.35
CA THR A 143 -20.03 -16.15 31.42
C THR A 143 -19.97 -15.48 32.79
N ARG A 144 -18.98 -14.61 33.03
CA ARG A 144 -18.88 -13.85 34.29
C ARG A 144 -20.06 -12.90 34.50
N LEU A 145 -20.63 -12.37 33.41
CA LEU A 145 -21.80 -11.50 33.43
C LEU A 145 -23.14 -12.27 33.43
N GLY A 146 -23.13 -13.61 33.38
CA GLY A 146 -24.33 -14.43 33.29
C GLY A 146 -25.04 -14.39 31.92
N LEU A 147 -24.38 -13.88 30.87
CA LEU A 147 -24.95 -13.58 29.54
C LEU A 147 -24.60 -14.63 28.46
N HIS A 148 -24.65 -15.92 28.80
CA HIS A 148 -24.26 -17.02 27.90
C HIS A 148 -25.02 -17.04 26.55
N ARG A 149 -26.29 -16.62 26.55
CA ARG A 149 -27.13 -16.65 25.34
C ARG A 149 -26.85 -15.50 24.35
N SER A 150 -26.08 -14.49 24.76
CA SER A 150 -25.78 -13.30 23.95
C SER A 150 -24.38 -13.35 23.32
N VAL A 151 -23.55 -14.32 23.70
CA VAL A 151 -22.15 -14.42 23.24
C VAL A 151 -22.06 -14.54 21.72
N GLY A 152 -22.88 -15.42 21.13
CA GLY A 152 -22.87 -15.65 19.68
C GLY A 152 -23.20 -14.40 18.87
N GLY A 153 -24.17 -13.60 19.35
CA GLY A 153 -24.56 -12.34 18.71
C GLY A 153 -23.43 -11.32 18.68
N VAL A 154 -22.79 -11.07 19.82
CA VAL A 154 -21.69 -10.10 19.91
C VAL A 154 -20.47 -10.56 19.11
N LEU A 155 -20.15 -11.86 19.19
CA LEU A 155 -19.06 -12.45 18.42
C LEU A 155 -19.30 -12.31 16.90
N ALA A 156 -20.51 -12.61 16.43
CA ALA A 156 -20.86 -12.48 15.01
C ALA A 156 -20.81 -11.02 14.52
N LEU A 157 -21.23 -10.06 15.36
CA LEU A 157 -21.11 -8.63 15.05
C LEU A 157 -19.64 -8.20 14.97
N ALA A 158 -18.81 -8.62 15.92
CA ALA A 158 -17.37 -8.30 15.91
C ALA A 158 -16.67 -8.92 14.68
N LEU A 159 -17.00 -10.18 14.35
CA LEU A 159 -16.47 -10.86 13.19
C LEU A 159 -16.89 -10.19 11.88
N SER A 160 -18.16 -9.83 11.73
CA SER A 160 -18.66 -9.25 10.47
C SER A 160 -18.17 -7.82 10.24
N ARG A 161 -18.22 -6.95 11.27
CA ARG A 161 -17.98 -5.51 11.09
C ARG A 161 -16.51 -5.14 10.96
N GLU A 162 -15.63 -5.81 11.70
CA GLU A 162 -14.22 -5.42 11.82
C GLU A 162 -13.29 -6.57 11.44
N LEU A 163 -13.37 -7.69 12.16
CA LEU A 163 -12.32 -8.70 12.11
C LEU A 163 -12.21 -9.42 10.76
N SER A 164 -13.32 -9.87 10.18
CA SER A 164 -13.28 -10.63 8.91
C SER A 164 -12.71 -9.82 7.75
N PRO A 165 -13.18 -8.58 7.46
CA PRO A 165 -12.62 -7.79 6.37
C PRO A 165 -11.16 -7.39 6.62
N VAL A 166 -10.79 -7.04 7.87
CA VAL A 166 -9.42 -6.63 8.20
C VAL A 166 -8.46 -7.82 8.12
N VAL A 167 -8.76 -8.95 8.77
CA VAL A 167 -7.88 -10.14 8.78
C VAL A 167 -7.66 -10.66 7.37
N THR A 168 -8.72 -10.78 6.57
CA THR A 168 -8.62 -11.24 5.17
C THR A 168 -7.73 -10.31 4.36
N SER A 169 -7.85 -8.99 4.56
CA SER A 169 -7.06 -7.98 3.84
C SER A 169 -5.60 -7.99 4.26
N VAL A 170 -5.29 -8.14 5.55
CA VAL A 170 -3.92 -8.23 6.08
C VAL A 170 -3.19 -9.44 5.51
N VAL A 171 -3.84 -10.62 5.53
CA VAL A 171 -3.28 -11.85 4.97
C VAL A 171 -3.05 -11.71 3.46
N THR A 172 -4.01 -11.12 2.75
CA THR A 172 -3.90 -10.92 1.31
C THR A 172 -2.85 -9.88 0.94
N ALA A 173 -2.69 -8.81 1.73
CA ALA A 173 -1.64 -7.81 1.54
C ALA A 173 -0.24 -8.44 1.63
N GLY A 174 -0.02 -9.29 2.63
CA GLY A 174 1.25 -10.00 2.82
C GLY A 174 1.55 -10.98 1.68
N ARG A 175 0.56 -11.72 1.19
CA ARG A 175 0.77 -12.75 0.16
C ARG A 175 0.72 -12.17 -1.27
N VAL A 176 -0.41 -11.58 -1.63
CA VAL A 176 -0.70 -11.10 -2.99
C VAL A 176 -0.07 -9.73 -3.22
N GLY A 177 -0.14 -8.83 -2.24
CA GLY A 177 0.50 -7.51 -2.34
C GLY A 177 2.01 -7.62 -2.55
N SER A 178 2.68 -8.45 -1.75
CA SER A 178 4.11 -8.74 -1.94
C SER A 178 4.42 -9.29 -3.33
N ALA A 179 3.63 -10.27 -3.80
CA ALA A 179 3.84 -10.86 -5.12
C ALA A 179 3.68 -9.82 -6.23
N PHE A 180 2.67 -8.94 -6.14
CA PHE A 180 2.47 -7.88 -7.12
C PHE A 180 3.60 -6.87 -7.16
N ALA A 181 4.07 -6.44 -5.99
CA ALA A 181 5.19 -5.51 -5.87
C ALA A 181 6.49 -6.13 -6.40
N ALA A 182 6.77 -7.39 -6.06
CA ALA A 182 7.95 -8.11 -6.53
C ALA A 182 7.93 -8.32 -8.05
N GLU A 183 6.81 -8.80 -8.62
CA GLU A 183 6.68 -9.00 -10.06
C GLU A 183 6.89 -7.69 -10.84
N LEU A 184 6.24 -6.60 -10.43
CA LEU A 184 6.40 -5.30 -11.10
C LEU A 184 7.78 -4.70 -10.88
N GLY A 185 8.35 -4.86 -9.69
CA GLY A 185 9.69 -4.40 -9.38
C GLY A 185 10.74 -5.09 -10.25
N THR A 186 10.62 -6.41 -10.46
CA THR A 186 11.49 -7.16 -11.37
C THR A 186 11.31 -6.69 -12.81
N MET A 187 10.08 -6.45 -13.28
CA MET A 187 9.81 -5.92 -14.62
C MET A 187 10.37 -4.51 -14.81
N GLN A 188 10.32 -3.67 -13.77
CA GLN A 188 10.85 -2.32 -13.80
C GLN A 188 12.38 -2.30 -13.86
N VAL A 189 13.03 -3.13 -13.05
CA VAL A 189 14.50 -3.25 -13.01
C VAL A 189 15.08 -3.90 -14.28
N SER A 190 14.29 -4.70 -14.99
CA SER A 190 14.67 -5.34 -16.26
C SER A 190 14.26 -4.53 -17.51
N GLU A 191 13.83 -3.27 -17.34
CA GLU A 191 13.40 -2.38 -18.43
C GLU A 191 12.23 -2.93 -19.30
N GLN A 192 11.53 -3.96 -18.81
CA GLN A 192 10.39 -4.55 -19.51
C GLN A 192 9.19 -3.59 -19.56
N THR A 193 9.01 -2.78 -18.51
CA THR A 193 7.98 -1.74 -18.47
C THR A 193 8.23 -0.62 -19.48
N ASP A 194 9.49 -0.28 -19.73
CA ASP A 194 9.88 0.73 -20.72
C ASP A 194 9.75 0.18 -22.14
N THR A 195 10.09 -1.10 -22.33
CA THR A 195 9.86 -1.82 -23.59
C THR A 195 8.39 -1.77 -24.01
N LEU A 196 7.46 -1.96 -23.07
CA LEU A 196 6.02 -1.84 -23.35
C LEU A 196 5.62 -0.44 -23.85
N ARG A 197 6.23 0.63 -23.31
CA ARG A 197 5.97 2.00 -23.77
C ARG A 197 6.44 2.22 -25.20
N VAL A 198 7.60 1.67 -25.57
CA VAL A 198 8.13 1.74 -26.95
C VAL A 198 7.23 0.99 -27.93
N LEU A 199 6.60 -0.11 -27.50
CA LEU A 199 5.62 -0.87 -28.28
C LEU A 199 4.23 -0.19 -28.37
N GLY A 200 4.08 1.02 -27.81
CA GLY A 200 2.83 1.78 -27.85
C GLY A 200 1.77 1.34 -26.83
N ALA A 201 2.12 0.45 -25.90
CA ALA A 201 1.22 -0.01 -24.84
C ALA A 201 1.46 0.76 -23.53
N HIS A 202 0.40 1.27 -22.90
CA HIS A 202 0.51 1.95 -21.62
C HIS A 202 0.70 0.92 -20.48
N PRO A 203 1.83 0.91 -19.75
CA PRO A 203 2.16 -0.16 -18.81
C PRO A 203 1.19 -0.24 -17.62
N VAL A 204 0.64 0.90 -17.20
CA VAL A 204 -0.38 0.96 -16.13
C VAL A 204 -1.64 0.22 -16.56
N ASP A 205 -2.08 0.40 -17.81
CA ASP A 205 -3.32 -0.18 -18.32
C ASP A 205 -3.21 -1.69 -18.50
N TYR A 206 -2.02 -2.16 -18.88
CA TYR A 206 -1.77 -3.58 -19.15
C TYR A 206 -1.41 -4.38 -17.90
N LEU A 207 -0.70 -3.78 -16.94
CA LEU A 207 -0.18 -4.49 -15.76
C LEU A 207 -0.95 -4.19 -14.48
N VAL A 208 -1.30 -2.92 -14.22
CA VAL A 208 -1.85 -2.47 -12.94
C VAL A 208 -3.37 -2.64 -12.90
N THR A 209 -4.08 -2.12 -13.90
CA THR A 209 -5.55 -2.18 -13.98
C THR A 209 -6.14 -3.59 -13.79
N PRO A 210 -5.67 -4.66 -14.48
CA PRO A 210 -6.23 -5.99 -14.28
C PRO A 210 -6.02 -6.55 -12.87
N ARG A 211 -4.91 -6.18 -12.20
CA ARG A 211 -4.62 -6.61 -10.83
C ARG A 211 -5.51 -5.91 -9.81
N VAL A 212 -5.78 -4.62 -10.00
CA VAL A 212 -6.69 -3.87 -9.12
C VAL A 212 -8.11 -4.43 -9.23
N ILE A 213 -8.62 -4.63 -10.44
CA ILE A 213 -9.95 -5.22 -10.64
C ILE A 213 -10.03 -6.63 -10.04
N ALA A 214 -9.00 -7.46 -10.24
CA ALA A 214 -8.95 -8.80 -9.67
C ALA A 214 -8.99 -8.78 -8.12
N CYS A 215 -8.22 -7.91 -7.47
CA CYS A 215 -8.26 -7.76 -6.01
C CYS A 215 -9.60 -7.25 -5.49
N CYS A 216 -10.18 -6.23 -6.14
CA CYS A 216 -11.48 -5.68 -5.75
C CYS A 216 -12.60 -6.73 -5.81
N LEU A 217 -12.54 -7.65 -6.78
CA LEU A 217 -13.54 -8.71 -6.94
C LEU A 217 -13.26 -9.92 -6.03
N ALA A 218 -11.99 -10.29 -5.83
CA ALA A 218 -11.63 -11.46 -5.03
C ALA A 218 -11.83 -11.23 -3.53
N LEU A 219 -11.43 -10.07 -2.99
CA LEU A 219 -11.49 -9.82 -1.56
C LEU A 219 -12.87 -9.91 -0.90
N PRO A 220 -13.97 -9.39 -1.47
CA PRO A 220 -15.28 -9.54 -0.85
C PRO A 220 -15.72 -10.99 -0.76
N VAL A 221 -15.42 -11.80 -1.80
CA VAL A 221 -15.71 -13.24 -1.79
C VAL A 221 -14.89 -13.96 -0.72
N LEU A 222 -13.58 -13.66 -0.62
CA LEU A 222 -12.72 -14.24 0.42
C LEU A 222 -13.18 -13.83 1.83
N THR A 223 -13.60 -12.59 2.01
CA THR A 223 -14.07 -12.07 3.31
C THR A 223 -15.31 -12.81 3.78
N LEU A 224 -16.26 -13.08 2.89
CA LEU A 224 -17.46 -13.88 3.21
C LEU A 224 -17.08 -15.31 3.64
N LEU A 225 -16.17 -15.95 2.90
CA LEU A 225 -15.69 -17.29 3.26
C LEU A 225 -14.98 -17.31 4.61
N CYS A 226 -14.11 -16.32 4.88
CA CYS A 226 -13.45 -16.15 6.16
C CYS A 226 -14.44 -15.92 7.30
N PHE A 227 -15.49 -15.12 7.08
CA PHE A 227 -16.54 -14.90 8.07
C PHE A 227 -17.29 -16.20 8.40
N SER A 228 -17.71 -16.96 7.38
CA SER A 228 -18.41 -18.24 7.58
C SER A 228 -17.55 -19.25 8.33
N VAL A 229 -16.29 -19.42 7.95
CA VAL A 229 -15.36 -20.35 8.60
C VAL A 229 -15.00 -19.88 10.01
N GLY A 230 -14.77 -18.57 10.20
CA GLY A 230 -14.48 -17.99 11.50
C GLY A 230 -15.64 -18.14 12.49
N LEU A 231 -16.89 -17.98 12.03
CA LEU A 231 -18.08 -18.22 12.86
C LEU A 231 -18.29 -19.71 13.15
N ALA A 232 -18.07 -20.58 12.17
CA ALA A 232 -18.18 -22.03 12.34
C ALA A 232 -17.14 -22.58 13.33
N SER A 233 -15.87 -22.17 13.21
CA SER A 233 -14.80 -22.58 14.14
C SER A 233 -15.06 -22.07 15.55
N SER A 234 -15.60 -20.86 15.67
CA SER A 234 -16.02 -20.27 16.94
C SER A 234 -17.10 -21.08 17.64
N ALA A 235 -18.16 -21.44 16.90
CA ALA A 235 -19.26 -22.23 17.45
C ALA A 235 -18.79 -23.63 17.86
N PHE A 236 -17.94 -24.27 17.06
CA PHE A 236 -17.34 -25.56 17.38
C PHE A 236 -16.53 -25.52 18.69
N LEU A 237 -15.66 -24.50 18.85
CA LEU A 237 -14.83 -24.38 20.05
C LEU A 237 -15.67 -24.11 21.31
N ALA A 238 -16.69 -23.26 21.18
CA ALA A 238 -17.55 -22.93 22.31
C ALA A 238 -18.33 -24.13 22.86
N ASP A 239 -18.76 -25.04 21.97
CA ASP A 239 -19.39 -26.29 22.35
C ASP A 239 -18.37 -27.24 23.00
N ALA A 240 -17.24 -27.47 22.34
CA ALA A 240 -16.22 -28.43 22.77
C ALA A 240 -15.54 -28.06 24.09
N VAL A 241 -15.30 -26.77 24.36
CA VAL A 241 -14.51 -26.32 25.52
C VAL A 241 -15.37 -25.70 26.63
N PHE A 242 -16.43 -24.98 26.28
CA PHE A 242 -17.22 -24.20 27.23
C PHE A 242 -18.62 -24.77 27.48
N GLY A 243 -18.99 -25.86 26.79
CA GLY A 243 -20.30 -26.50 26.95
C GLY A 243 -21.47 -25.62 26.47
N VAL A 244 -21.20 -24.60 25.64
CA VAL A 244 -22.24 -23.75 25.06
C VAL A 244 -22.67 -24.35 23.73
N SER A 245 -23.90 -24.86 23.68
CA SER A 245 -24.44 -25.50 22.47
C SER A 245 -24.29 -24.62 21.23
N ILE A 246 -23.82 -25.23 20.14
CA ILE A 246 -23.68 -24.63 18.80
C ILE A 246 -24.98 -23.91 18.38
N ASN A 247 -26.14 -24.51 18.65
CA ASN A 247 -27.44 -23.95 18.27
C ASN A 247 -27.71 -22.60 18.97
N ILE A 248 -27.30 -22.45 20.23
CA ILE A 248 -27.47 -21.19 20.97
C ILE A 248 -26.64 -20.09 20.33
N ILE A 249 -25.41 -20.41 19.91
CA ILE A 249 -24.48 -19.45 19.31
C ILE A 249 -24.97 -19.02 17.94
N LEU A 250 -25.35 -19.98 17.08
CA LEU A 250 -25.85 -19.69 15.74
C LEU A 250 -27.17 -18.93 15.77
N GLU A 251 -28.09 -19.28 16.67
CA GLU A 251 -29.36 -18.57 16.82
C GLU A 251 -29.16 -17.16 17.38
N SER A 252 -28.22 -16.99 18.32
CA SER A 252 -27.83 -15.67 18.84
C SER A 252 -27.18 -14.81 17.76
N ALA A 253 -26.28 -15.40 16.96
CA ALA A 253 -25.64 -14.76 15.81
C ALA A 253 -26.68 -14.31 14.77
N ARG A 254 -27.62 -15.20 14.40
CA ARG A 254 -28.69 -14.90 13.44
C ARG A 254 -29.58 -13.76 13.88
N ARG A 255 -29.92 -13.68 15.17
CA ARG A 255 -30.74 -12.60 15.72
C ARG A 255 -30.01 -11.26 15.80
N ALA A 256 -28.69 -11.27 15.98
CA ALA A 256 -27.89 -10.06 16.10
C ALA A 256 -27.46 -9.48 14.73
N LEU A 257 -27.11 -10.34 13.78
CA LEU A 257 -26.65 -9.95 12.44
C LEU A 257 -27.78 -9.30 11.64
N ARG A 258 -27.51 -8.09 11.14
CA ARG A 258 -28.35 -7.45 10.13
C ARG A 258 -27.77 -7.67 8.73
N PRO A 259 -28.60 -7.71 7.67
CA PRO A 259 -28.09 -7.77 6.30
C PRO A 259 -27.10 -6.64 5.98
N TRP A 260 -27.30 -5.47 6.58
CA TRP A 260 -26.40 -4.33 6.47
C TRP A 260 -24.98 -4.61 6.96
N ASP A 261 -24.81 -5.43 8.01
CA ASP A 261 -23.48 -5.74 8.55
C ASP A 261 -22.64 -6.52 7.52
N ILE A 262 -23.27 -7.45 6.80
CA ILE A 262 -22.62 -8.24 5.74
C ILE A 262 -22.31 -7.36 4.53
N ILE A 263 -23.26 -6.53 4.09
CA ILE A 263 -23.06 -5.63 2.95
C ILE A 263 -21.94 -4.63 3.24
N SER A 264 -21.91 -4.06 4.44
CA SER A 264 -20.85 -3.13 4.86
C SER A 264 -19.48 -3.79 4.85
N ALA A 265 -19.38 -5.05 5.29
CA ALA A 265 -18.13 -5.83 5.25
C ALA A 265 -17.65 -6.11 3.81
N MET A 266 -18.57 -6.38 2.88
CA MET A 266 -18.25 -6.55 1.46
C MET A 266 -17.74 -5.25 0.83
N ILE A 267 -18.38 -4.11 1.13
CA ILE A 267 -17.93 -2.81 0.61
C ILE A 267 -16.55 -2.46 1.18
N LYS A 268 -16.34 -2.64 2.50
CA LYS A 268 -15.04 -2.45 3.15
C LYS A 268 -13.94 -3.28 2.49
N SER A 269 -14.18 -4.59 2.34
CA SER A 269 -13.20 -5.50 1.74
C SER A 269 -12.90 -5.19 0.27
N GLN A 270 -13.86 -4.67 -0.49
CA GLN A 270 -13.61 -4.16 -1.84
C GLN A 270 -12.66 -2.96 -1.83
N VAL A 271 -12.86 -2.00 -0.91
CA VAL A 271 -11.96 -0.84 -0.74
C VAL A 271 -10.56 -1.29 -0.31
N PHE A 272 -10.47 -2.22 0.63
CA PHE A 272 -9.18 -2.77 1.06
C PHE A 272 -8.45 -3.48 -0.08
N GLY A 273 -9.18 -4.19 -0.94
CA GLY A 273 -8.62 -4.85 -2.12
C GLY A 273 -8.04 -3.84 -3.11
N ALA A 274 -8.73 -2.72 -3.32
CA ALA A 274 -8.23 -1.62 -4.14
C ALA A 274 -6.94 -1.03 -3.56
N ILE A 275 -6.93 -0.71 -2.27
CA ILE A 275 -5.78 -0.15 -1.55
C ILE A 275 -4.55 -1.05 -1.69
N ILE A 276 -4.70 -2.35 -1.42
CA ILE A 276 -3.61 -3.34 -1.54
C ILE A 276 -3.03 -3.34 -2.94
N ALA A 277 -3.89 -3.46 -3.96
CA ALA A 277 -3.43 -3.58 -5.33
C ALA A 277 -2.78 -2.28 -5.84
N ILE A 278 -3.35 -1.12 -5.52
CA ILE A 278 -2.83 0.19 -5.93
C ILE A 278 -1.47 0.44 -5.28
N ILE A 279 -1.36 0.29 -3.96
CA ILE A 279 -0.10 0.54 -3.23
C ILE A 279 0.97 -0.47 -3.68
N SER A 280 0.63 -1.75 -3.77
CA SER A 280 1.58 -2.77 -4.20
C SER A 280 2.10 -2.53 -5.62
N CYS A 281 1.22 -2.14 -6.53
CA CYS A 281 1.62 -1.85 -7.90
C CYS A 281 2.43 -0.54 -8.00
N ALA A 282 2.05 0.50 -7.24
CA ALA A 282 2.77 1.78 -7.21
C ALA A 282 4.21 1.61 -6.71
N TRP A 283 4.42 0.80 -5.66
CA TRP A 283 5.77 0.51 -5.16
C TRP A 283 6.56 -0.39 -6.12
N GLY A 284 5.90 -1.33 -6.81
CA GLY A 284 6.53 -2.13 -7.85
C GLY A 284 7.04 -1.30 -9.04
N VAL A 285 6.22 -0.43 -9.61
CA VAL A 285 6.61 0.39 -10.79
C VAL A 285 7.62 1.51 -10.47
N THR A 286 7.75 1.89 -9.20
CA THR A 286 8.72 2.91 -8.72
C THR A 286 9.96 2.28 -8.09
N THR A 287 10.18 0.98 -8.32
CA THR A 287 11.34 0.25 -7.83
C THR A 287 12.59 0.62 -8.63
N HIS A 288 13.69 0.86 -7.93
CA HIS A 288 15.02 1.10 -8.50
C HIS A 288 16.09 0.35 -7.69
N GLY A 289 17.28 0.13 -8.26
CA GLY A 289 18.41 -0.42 -7.52
C GLY A 289 18.53 -1.96 -7.53
N GLY A 290 18.15 -2.61 -8.63
CA GLY A 290 18.41 -4.04 -8.83
C GLY A 290 17.54 -4.95 -7.94
N ALA A 291 17.99 -6.19 -7.76
CA ALA A 291 17.29 -7.19 -6.94
C ALA A 291 17.09 -6.75 -5.47
N LYS A 292 18.05 -6.01 -4.89
CA LYS A 292 17.94 -5.46 -3.53
C LYS A 292 16.77 -4.47 -3.43
N GLY A 293 16.65 -3.57 -4.41
CA GLY A 293 15.56 -2.60 -4.48
C GLY A 293 14.17 -3.24 -4.62
N VAL A 294 14.08 -4.38 -5.29
CA VAL A 294 12.83 -5.16 -5.38
C VAL A 294 12.40 -5.66 -4.01
N GLY A 295 13.33 -6.22 -3.22
CA GLY A 295 13.05 -6.66 -1.86
C GLY A 295 12.57 -5.52 -0.95
N GLU A 296 13.28 -4.40 -0.93
CA GLU A 296 12.92 -3.21 -0.13
C GLU A 296 11.58 -2.59 -0.53
N SER A 297 11.29 -2.54 -1.83
CA SER A 297 10.02 -2.00 -2.33
C SER A 297 8.86 -2.95 -2.01
N THR A 298 9.10 -4.26 -2.04
CA THR A 298 8.11 -5.28 -1.66
C THR A 298 7.73 -5.18 -0.18
N THR A 299 8.71 -5.11 0.72
CA THR A 299 8.42 -4.97 2.16
C THR A 299 7.74 -3.64 2.48
N SER A 300 8.21 -2.55 1.88
CA SER A 300 7.61 -1.22 2.05
C SER A 300 6.16 -1.18 1.54
N ALA A 301 5.87 -1.84 0.42
CA ALA A 301 4.53 -1.92 -0.13
C ALA A 301 3.55 -2.58 0.82
N VAL A 302 3.95 -3.69 1.45
CA VAL A 302 3.10 -4.40 2.43
C VAL A 302 2.83 -3.52 3.64
N VAL A 303 3.87 -2.94 4.24
CA VAL A 303 3.72 -2.09 5.44
C VAL A 303 2.78 -0.92 5.16
N ILE A 304 2.96 -0.24 4.02
CA ILE A 304 2.14 0.92 3.67
C ILE A 304 0.71 0.50 3.31
N SER A 305 0.54 -0.67 2.69
CA SER A 305 -0.80 -1.25 2.47
C SER A 305 -1.50 -1.54 3.79
N LEU A 306 -0.81 -2.10 4.78
CA LEU A 306 -1.37 -2.38 6.11
C LEU A 306 -1.80 -1.10 6.83
N VAL A 307 -0.96 -0.07 6.83
CA VAL A 307 -1.30 1.24 7.40
C VAL A 307 -2.50 1.84 6.66
N GLY A 308 -2.52 1.77 5.33
CA GLY A 308 -3.65 2.23 4.51
C GLY A 308 -4.95 1.49 4.81
N ILE A 309 -4.90 0.17 5.02
CA ILE A 309 -6.06 -0.65 5.40
C ILE A 309 -6.61 -0.19 6.75
N PHE A 310 -5.77 -0.01 7.78
CA PHE A 310 -6.25 0.43 9.09
C PHE A 310 -6.84 1.84 9.09
N ILE A 311 -6.24 2.77 8.33
CA ILE A 311 -6.80 4.12 8.16
C ILE A 311 -8.16 4.06 7.46
N ALA A 312 -8.25 3.27 6.37
CA ALA A 312 -9.49 3.12 5.63
C ALA A 312 -10.57 2.40 6.45
N ASP A 313 -10.19 1.42 7.27
CA ASP A 313 -11.10 0.71 8.16
C ASP A 313 -11.72 1.67 9.16
N PHE A 314 -10.90 2.48 9.83
CA PHE A 314 -11.40 3.51 10.73
C PHE A 314 -12.36 4.50 10.03
N ALA A 315 -11.98 5.01 8.85
CA ALA A 315 -12.80 5.95 8.11
C ALA A 315 -14.14 5.35 7.66
N LEU A 316 -14.14 4.11 7.18
CA LEU A 316 -15.35 3.41 6.75
C LEU A 316 -16.22 2.96 7.92
N SER A 317 -15.63 2.50 9.02
CA SER A 317 -16.35 2.19 10.26
C SER A 317 -17.07 3.41 10.79
N TYR A 318 -16.39 4.55 10.82
CA TYR A 318 -16.98 5.81 11.21
C TYR A 318 -18.16 6.19 10.28
N CYS A 319 -17.98 6.13 8.97
CA CYS A 319 -19.03 6.46 8.00
C CYS A 319 -20.26 5.54 8.08
N PHE A 320 -20.07 4.22 8.23
CA PHE A 320 -21.17 3.25 8.21
C PHE A 320 -21.91 3.12 9.54
N PHE A 321 -21.25 3.37 10.67
CA PHE A 321 -21.84 3.18 12.00
C PHE A 321 -22.10 4.50 12.75
N GLN A 322 -21.94 5.66 12.10
CA GLN A 322 -22.23 7.00 12.62
C GLN A 322 -23.69 7.24 13.05
N GLY A 323 -24.62 6.34 12.74
CA GLY A 323 -26.04 6.45 13.12
C GLY A 323 -26.33 6.41 14.63
N ALA A 324 -25.34 6.27 15.51
CA ALA A 324 -25.55 6.20 16.96
C ALA A 324 -25.16 7.47 17.74
N ALA A 325 -24.36 8.38 17.17
CA ALA A 325 -24.08 9.69 17.77
C ALA A 325 -23.42 10.61 16.73
N THR A 326 -23.97 11.80 16.52
CA THR A 326 -23.34 12.89 15.77
C THR A 326 -22.13 13.43 16.52
N VAL A 327 -21.08 12.62 16.68
CA VAL A 327 -19.77 13.09 17.11
C VAL A 327 -19.07 13.59 15.86
N SER A 328 -19.00 14.92 15.68
CA SER A 328 -18.28 15.53 14.56
C SER A 328 -16.82 15.07 14.55
N ALA A 329 -16.24 14.85 13.37
CA ALA A 329 -14.84 14.44 13.20
C ALA A 329 -13.87 15.35 13.98
N THR A 330 -14.22 16.63 14.13
CA THR A 330 -13.50 17.62 14.93
C THR A 330 -13.50 17.28 16.43
N SER A 331 -14.62 16.80 16.96
CA SER A 331 -14.75 16.39 18.37
C SER A 331 -13.91 15.14 18.67
N MET A 332 -13.84 14.22 17.71
CA MET A 332 -13.03 13.00 17.81
C MET A 332 -11.53 13.29 17.64
N TRP A 333 -11.15 14.18 16.70
CA TRP A 333 -9.77 14.65 16.53
C TRP A 333 -9.23 15.29 17.81
N LYS A 334 -10.04 16.13 18.46
CA LYS A 334 -9.72 16.73 19.77
C LYS A 334 -9.60 15.70 20.89
N ALA A 335 -10.36 14.61 20.84
CA ALA A 335 -10.26 13.53 21.81
C ALA A 335 -8.98 12.69 21.64
N PHE A 336 -8.54 12.44 20.40
CA PHE A 336 -7.32 11.67 20.10
C PHE A 336 -6.04 12.50 20.27
N PHE A 337 -6.09 13.80 19.98
CA PHE A 337 -4.94 14.71 20.09
C PHE A 337 -5.28 15.92 20.97
N PRO A 338 -5.46 15.74 22.29
CA PRO A 338 -5.85 16.83 23.20
C PRO A 338 -4.81 17.96 23.29
N LYS A 339 -3.55 17.72 22.88
CA LYS A 339 -2.46 18.71 22.89
C LYS A 339 -2.19 19.39 21.54
N ALA A 340 -2.97 19.10 20.49
CA ALA A 340 -2.73 19.70 19.17
C ALA A 340 -3.00 21.22 19.13
N ASP A 341 -3.80 21.75 20.04
CA ASP A 341 -4.14 23.18 20.13
C ASP A 341 -3.10 24.01 20.94
N ILE A 342 -2.01 23.41 21.45
CA ILE A 342 -1.00 24.13 22.29
C ILE A 342 0.00 24.94 21.43
N ILE A 343 -0.07 24.87 20.10
CA ILE A 343 0.71 25.76 19.24
C ILE A 343 -0.20 26.93 18.83
N HIS A 344 -0.28 27.94 19.71
CA HIS A 344 -0.74 29.26 19.27
C HIS A 344 0.13 29.69 18.08
N PRO A 345 -0.44 29.99 16.90
CA PRO A 345 0.29 30.78 15.93
C PRO A 345 0.55 32.15 16.56
N SER A 346 1.82 32.53 16.62
CA SER A 346 2.25 33.89 16.97
C SER A 346 1.37 34.94 16.27
N PRO A 347 0.99 36.07 16.91
CA PRO A 347 0.06 37.06 16.35
C PRO A 347 0.54 37.77 15.07
N SER A 348 1.72 37.43 14.54
CA SER A 348 2.33 38.09 13.39
C SER A 348 1.91 37.55 12.02
N PHE A 349 1.15 36.44 11.94
CA PHE A 349 0.75 35.84 10.66
C PHE A 349 -0.68 36.16 10.19
N THR A 350 -1.52 36.74 11.06
CA THR A 350 -2.90 37.13 10.72
C THR A 350 -3.00 38.45 9.94
N LYS A 351 -1.85 39.06 9.60
CA LYS A 351 -1.80 40.34 8.87
C LYS A 351 -1.74 40.21 7.34
N TRP A 352 -1.64 38.98 6.81
CA TRP A 352 -1.48 38.72 5.36
C TRP A 352 -2.73 38.15 4.67
N VAL A 353 -3.84 37.94 5.38
CA VAL A 353 -5.10 37.43 4.79
C VAL A 353 -6.21 38.48 4.80
N VAL A 354 -5.98 39.66 5.38
CA VAL A 354 -6.95 40.77 5.36
C VAL A 354 -6.22 42.05 4.96
N THR A 355 -5.90 42.17 3.68
CA THR A 355 -5.53 43.44 3.03
C THR A 355 -5.81 43.28 1.55
N ASP A 356 -7.08 43.37 1.18
CA ASP A 356 -7.54 43.86 -0.13
C ASP A 356 -9.08 43.83 -0.21
N ASP A 357 -9.75 44.48 0.74
CA ASP A 357 -11.10 45.00 0.49
C ASP A 357 -11.33 46.21 1.39
N ASP A 358 -10.73 47.31 0.95
CA ASP A 358 -10.92 48.62 1.51
C ASP A 358 -12.01 49.33 0.68
N LYS A 359 -12.95 49.98 1.39
CA LYS A 359 -13.80 51.12 0.96
C LYS A 359 -15.21 50.81 0.43
N HIS A 360 -16.17 50.81 1.36
CA HIS A 360 -17.33 51.72 1.43
C HIS A 360 -18.09 51.33 2.71
N GLY A 361 -17.97 52.02 3.84
CA GLY A 361 -18.45 53.38 4.03
C GLY A 361 -19.95 53.40 4.34
N ASN A 362 -20.39 53.02 5.54
CA ASN A 362 -21.42 53.79 6.26
C ASN A 362 -21.56 53.43 7.74
N SER A 363 -21.77 54.49 8.49
CA SER A 363 -22.06 54.67 9.91
C SER A 363 -23.31 53.95 10.47
N LYS A 364 -23.23 53.44 11.70
CA LYS A 364 -23.81 54.00 12.95
C LYS A 364 -23.92 52.96 14.09
N PRO A 365 -23.90 53.40 15.38
CA PRO A 365 -23.97 52.55 16.58
C PRO A 365 -25.39 52.52 17.22
N GLU A 366 -25.49 51.82 18.37
CA GLU A 366 -26.58 51.75 19.40
C GLU A 366 -27.37 50.42 19.43
N ILE A 367 -27.17 49.54 20.44
CA ILE A 367 -27.71 49.48 21.84
C ILE A 367 -29.16 48.91 21.87
N PRO A 368 -29.62 48.19 22.91
CA PRO A 368 -28.96 47.80 24.18
C PRO A 368 -28.60 46.32 24.33
#